data_AF-A0A427U848-F1
#
_entry.id   AF-A0A427U848-F1
#
_cell.length_a   1.000
_cell.length_b   1.000
_cell.length_c   1.000
_cell.angle_alpha   90.00
_cell.angle_beta   90.00
_cell.angle_gamma   90.00
#
_symmetry.space_group_name_H-M   'P 1'
#
loop_
_entity.id
_entity.type
_entity.pdbx_description
1 polymer ?
#
loop_
_entity_poly.entity_id
_entity_poly.type
_entity_poly.pdbx_seq_one_letter_code
_entity_poly.pdbx_strand_id
1 'polypeptide(L)'
;MVGNNEDLARILIKYPLNFCTTCFFGNPKLTQGKVNNGTVTLLEYKGEKYGITNHHVIDEYRKRLAEDPEVHLYLGNARIDLDSVLFDEDETLDVCILYLQGYTESQIAMNGEVPTKFFPVGERHHVSRLVVGDFVLFGGYPGVWRVRFSELNIQFDTLSSGGSEVADVTDMNIRCELKLDQCTTISEHGHDFPDNLGGLSGGPVFHHSLTDIGISKFEFIGVIYEHIPLFDSVLIRPASVLDENMWIIR
;
A
#
# COMPACT_ATOMS: atom_id res chain seq x y z
N MET A 1 23.67 24.02 11.55
CA MET A 1 22.49 23.36 12.15
C MET A 1 21.54 22.95 11.03
N VAL A 2 21.91 21.96 10.21
CA VAL A 2 21.11 21.48 9.06
C VAL A 2 20.65 20.03 9.27
N GLY A 3 21.09 19.37 10.36
CA GLY A 3 20.91 17.92 10.56
C GLY A 3 19.52 17.43 11.02
N ASN A 4 18.69 18.24 11.69
CA ASN A 4 17.46 17.70 12.28
C ASN A 4 16.26 17.60 11.32
N ASN A 5 16.17 18.47 10.32
CA ASN A 5 15.00 18.51 9.43
C ASN A 5 15.12 17.51 8.26
N GLU A 6 16.32 17.30 7.74
CA GLU A 6 16.57 16.29 6.69
C GLU A 6 16.32 14.87 7.23
N ASP A 7 16.68 14.61 8.49
CA ASP A 7 16.44 13.33 9.15
C ASP A 7 14.94 13.05 9.33
N LEU A 8 14.16 14.06 9.76
CA LEU A 8 12.71 13.90 9.92
C LEU A 8 12.01 13.67 8.58
N ALA A 9 12.34 14.45 7.55
CA ALA A 9 11.75 14.28 6.22
C ALA A 9 12.01 12.87 5.67
N ARG A 10 13.24 12.35 5.81
CA ARG A 10 13.59 10.98 5.42
C ARG A 10 12.79 9.93 6.19
N ILE A 11 12.61 10.12 7.50
CA ILE A 11 11.80 9.22 8.32
C ILE A 11 10.35 9.20 7.84
N LEU A 12 9.75 10.38 7.62
CA LEU A 12 8.37 10.51 7.17
C LEU A 12 8.17 9.85 5.80
N ILE A 13 9.04 10.14 4.82
CA ILE A 13 8.98 9.53 3.49
C ILE A 13 8.99 7.99 3.57
N LYS A 14 9.90 7.40 4.36
CA LYS A 14 10.01 5.93 4.46
C LYS A 14 8.95 5.31 5.38
N TYR A 15 8.21 6.09 6.16
CA TYR A 15 7.31 5.56 7.18
C TYR A 15 6.24 4.61 6.64
N PRO A 16 5.48 4.96 5.57
CA PRO A 16 4.39 4.11 5.06
C PRO A 16 4.88 2.76 4.55
N LEU A 17 6.09 2.73 3.98
CA LEU A 17 6.67 1.52 3.39
C LEU A 17 6.89 0.41 4.42
N ASN A 18 7.04 0.76 5.70
CA ASN A 18 7.16 -0.24 6.77
C ASN A 18 5.91 -1.10 6.94
N PHE A 19 4.76 -0.64 6.46
CA PHE A 19 3.45 -1.24 6.73
C PHE A 19 2.78 -1.75 5.46
N CYS A 20 3.58 -2.13 4.48
CA CYS A 20 3.08 -2.74 3.26
C CYS A 20 4.05 -3.79 2.71
N THR A 21 3.54 -4.60 1.79
CA THR A 21 4.33 -5.51 0.97
C THR A 21 3.77 -5.57 -0.45
N THR A 22 4.51 -6.19 -1.35
CA THR A 22 4.06 -6.41 -2.74
C THR A 22 2.94 -7.46 -2.75
N CYS A 23 1.91 -7.21 -3.57
CA CYS A 23 0.99 -8.25 -4.03
C CYS A 23 1.34 -8.56 -5.47
N PHE A 24 1.77 -9.77 -5.81
CA PHE A 24 2.06 -10.06 -7.23
C PHE A 24 1.70 -11.47 -7.61
N PHE A 25 1.51 -11.67 -8.91
CA PHE A 25 1.16 -12.98 -9.44
C PHE A 25 1.70 -13.17 -10.85
N GLY A 26 2.06 -14.42 -11.13
CA GLY A 26 2.62 -14.85 -12.39
C GLY A 26 2.89 -16.35 -12.37
N ASN A 27 3.19 -16.90 -13.54
CA ASN A 27 3.58 -18.30 -13.68
C ASN A 27 5.08 -18.45 -13.40
N PRO A 28 5.49 -19.10 -12.30
CA PRO A 28 6.90 -19.22 -11.94
C PRO A 28 7.69 -20.13 -12.88
N LYS A 29 7.02 -20.96 -13.70
CA LYS A 29 7.67 -21.82 -14.70
C LYS A 29 8.08 -21.06 -15.97
N LEU A 30 7.61 -19.82 -16.15
CA LEU A 30 7.90 -19.00 -17.32
C LEU A 30 8.92 -17.90 -17.00
N THR A 31 10.15 -18.08 -17.48
CA THR A 31 11.27 -17.12 -17.39
C THR A 31 10.89 -15.70 -17.85
N GLN A 32 10.12 -15.59 -18.93
CA GLN A 32 9.66 -14.32 -19.50
C GLN A 32 8.14 -14.15 -19.40
N GLY A 33 7.51 -14.80 -18.42
CA GLY A 33 6.08 -14.69 -18.20
C GLY A 33 5.65 -13.29 -17.73
N LYS A 34 4.43 -12.88 -18.12
CA LYS A 34 3.77 -11.68 -17.59
C LYS A 34 3.63 -11.81 -16.06
N VAL A 35 4.07 -10.78 -15.35
CA VAL A 35 3.82 -10.60 -13.91
C VAL A 35 2.97 -9.36 -13.76
N ASN A 36 1.92 -9.47 -12.96
CA ASN A 36 1.08 -8.37 -12.52
C ASN A 36 1.39 -8.12 -11.05
N ASN A 37 1.26 -6.87 -10.59
CA ASN A 37 1.45 -6.53 -9.18
C ASN A 37 0.56 -5.37 -8.74
N GLY A 38 0.33 -5.36 -7.44
CA GLY A 38 -0.20 -4.28 -6.61
C GLY A 38 0.60 -4.22 -5.31
N THR A 39 0.02 -3.57 -4.32
CA THR A 39 0.53 -3.43 -2.95
C THR A 39 -0.51 -3.97 -1.98
N VAL A 40 -0.07 -4.48 -0.82
CA VAL A 40 -0.94 -4.82 0.31
C VAL A 40 -0.51 -4.01 1.52
N THR A 41 -1.45 -3.31 2.12
CA THR A 41 -1.30 -2.68 3.43
C THR A 41 -1.42 -3.72 4.54
N LEU A 42 -0.54 -3.69 5.53
CA LEU A 42 -0.47 -4.66 6.61
C LEU A 42 -0.92 -4.03 7.93
N LEU A 43 -1.98 -4.55 8.53
CA LEU A 43 -2.59 -4.04 9.76
C LEU A 43 -2.66 -5.12 10.83
N GLU A 44 -2.44 -4.74 12.08
CA GLU A 44 -2.74 -5.54 13.26
C GLU A 44 -3.90 -4.91 14.02
N TYR A 45 -4.97 -5.67 14.25
CA TYR A 45 -6.15 -5.21 14.98
C TYR A 45 -6.59 -6.28 15.97
N LYS A 46 -6.76 -5.89 17.25
CA LYS A 46 -7.11 -6.82 18.36
C LYS A 46 -6.20 -8.07 18.44
N GLY A 47 -4.93 -7.95 18.02
CA GLY A 47 -3.95 -9.04 17.98
C GLY A 47 -4.06 -9.97 16.77
N GLU A 48 -4.96 -9.65 15.84
CA GLU A 48 -5.14 -10.34 14.57
C GLU A 48 -4.50 -9.56 13.42
N LYS A 49 -4.01 -10.28 12.41
CA LYS A 49 -3.27 -9.70 11.28
C LYS A 49 -4.10 -9.70 10.02
N TYR A 50 -4.10 -8.56 9.33
CA TYR A 50 -4.85 -8.35 8.10
C TYR A 50 -3.96 -7.75 7.01
N GLY A 51 -4.27 -8.12 5.77
CA GLY A 51 -3.81 -7.45 4.57
C GLY A 51 -4.98 -6.72 3.92
N ILE A 52 -4.80 -5.48 3.48
CA ILE A 52 -5.78 -4.76 2.67
C ILE A 52 -5.17 -4.44 1.32
N THR A 53 -5.87 -4.80 0.25
CA THR A 53 -5.54 -4.45 -1.13
C THR A 53 -6.82 -4.07 -1.88
N ASN A 54 -6.73 -3.87 -3.19
CA ASN A 54 -7.89 -3.57 -4.01
C ASN A 54 -8.52 -4.82 -4.61
N HIS A 55 -9.84 -4.80 -4.77
CA HIS A 55 -10.57 -5.89 -5.41
C HIS A 55 -10.05 -6.14 -6.84
N HIS A 56 -9.77 -5.09 -7.61
CA HIS A 56 -9.28 -5.24 -8.99
C HIS A 56 -7.93 -5.98 -9.09
N VAL A 57 -7.09 -5.90 -8.05
CA VAL A 57 -5.82 -6.65 -8.01
C VAL A 57 -6.09 -8.15 -7.91
N ILE A 58 -7.05 -8.52 -7.06
CA ILE A 58 -7.46 -9.92 -6.84
C ILE A 58 -8.30 -10.45 -8.01
N ASP A 59 -9.15 -9.63 -8.60
CA ASP A 59 -9.92 -9.97 -9.80
C ASP A 59 -9.00 -10.22 -11.01
N GLU A 60 -7.98 -9.38 -11.24
CA GLU A 60 -6.97 -9.64 -12.28
C GLU A 60 -6.19 -10.94 -12.00
N TYR A 61 -5.91 -11.29 -10.74
CA TYR A 61 -5.34 -12.60 -10.40
C TYR A 61 -6.28 -13.75 -10.77
N ARG A 62 -7.56 -13.68 -10.40
CA ARG A 62 -8.57 -14.70 -10.74
C ARG A 62 -8.71 -14.87 -12.25
N LYS A 63 -8.74 -13.78 -13.01
CA LYS A 63 -8.76 -13.79 -14.49
C LYS A 63 -7.53 -14.50 -15.05
N ARG A 64 -6.33 -14.14 -14.55
CA ARG A 64 -5.06 -14.75 -14.98
C ARG A 64 -4.97 -16.23 -14.62
N LEU A 65 -5.50 -16.64 -13.46
CA LEU A 65 -5.55 -18.04 -13.04
C LEU A 65 -6.49 -18.88 -13.92
N ALA A 66 -7.62 -18.30 -14.36
CA ALA A 66 -8.54 -18.97 -15.29
C ALA A 66 -7.91 -19.19 -16.68
N GLU A 67 -7.02 -18.29 -17.12
CA GLU A 67 -6.26 -18.41 -18.37
C GLU A 67 -5.06 -19.36 -18.24
N ASP A 68 -4.38 -19.36 -17.09
CA ASP A 68 -3.18 -20.13 -16.80
C ASP A 68 -3.22 -20.68 -15.37
N PRO A 69 -3.59 -21.97 -15.18
CA PRO A 69 -3.70 -22.60 -13.86
C PRO A 69 -2.39 -22.68 -13.06
N GLU A 70 -1.25 -22.38 -13.68
CA GLU A 70 0.07 -22.37 -13.05
C GLU A 70 0.44 -20.98 -12.48
N VAL A 71 -0.45 -19.98 -12.60
CA VAL A 71 -0.28 -18.67 -11.97
C VAL A 71 -0.42 -18.80 -10.45
N HIS A 72 0.57 -18.28 -9.73
CA HIS A 72 0.55 -18.24 -8.27
C HIS A 72 0.46 -16.80 -7.76
N LEU A 73 -0.24 -16.60 -6.65
CA LEU A 73 -0.29 -15.35 -5.90
C LEU A 73 0.79 -15.32 -4.82
N TYR A 74 1.42 -14.17 -4.65
CA TYR A 74 2.46 -13.92 -3.67
C TYR A 74 2.22 -12.61 -2.92
N LEU A 75 2.54 -12.65 -1.62
CA LEU A 75 2.72 -11.48 -0.77
C LEU A 75 4.16 -11.42 -0.31
N GLY A 76 4.93 -10.47 -0.83
CA GLY A 76 6.38 -10.50 -0.72
C GLY A 76 6.96 -11.84 -1.17
N ASN A 77 7.70 -12.52 -0.29
CA ASN A 77 8.25 -13.84 -0.59
C ASN A 77 7.31 -15.03 -0.33
N ALA A 78 6.13 -14.81 0.27
CA ALA A 78 5.21 -15.88 0.63
C ALA A 78 4.23 -16.17 -0.51
N ARG A 79 4.13 -17.44 -0.92
CA ARG A 79 3.02 -17.91 -1.75
C ARG A 79 1.73 -17.93 -0.93
N ILE A 80 0.68 -17.36 -1.48
CA ILE A 80 -0.64 -17.29 -0.86
C ILE A 80 -1.62 -18.21 -1.59
N ASP A 81 -2.43 -18.90 -0.80
CA ASP A 81 -3.66 -19.54 -1.25
C ASP A 81 -4.83 -18.61 -0.92
N LEU A 82 -5.38 -17.94 -1.94
CA LEU A 82 -6.38 -16.89 -1.77
C LEU A 82 -7.62 -17.40 -1.02
N ASP A 83 -8.10 -18.61 -1.34
CA ASP A 83 -9.31 -19.18 -0.74
C ASP A 83 -9.15 -19.42 0.76
N SER A 84 -7.90 -19.57 1.23
CA SER A 84 -7.59 -19.79 2.64
C SER A 84 -7.47 -18.50 3.46
N VAL A 85 -7.22 -17.36 2.81
CA VAL A 85 -6.96 -16.08 3.48
C VAL A 85 -7.99 -15.00 3.17
N LEU A 86 -8.79 -15.12 2.11
CA LEU A 86 -9.79 -14.12 1.76
C LEU A 86 -10.81 -13.97 2.91
N PHE A 87 -10.86 -12.77 3.49
CA PHE A 87 -11.71 -12.45 4.62
C PHE A 87 -13.01 -11.79 4.17
N ASP A 88 -12.88 -10.71 3.39
CA ASP A 88 -14.01 -9.97 2.83
C ASP A 88 -13.58 -9.23 1.56
N GLU A 89 -14.51 -8.94 0.67
CA GLU A 89 -14.26 -8.14 -0.52
C GLU A 89 -15.51 -7.39 -1.00
N ASP A 90 -15.29 -6.26 -1.67
CA ASP A 90 -16.33 -5.47 -2.30
C ASP A 90 -15.83 -4.85 -3.60
N GLU A 91 -16.49 -5.19 -4.70
CA GLU A 91 -16.17 -4.71 -6.04
C GLU A 91 -16.46 -3.21 -6.20
N THR A 92 -17.53 -2.71 -5.57
CA THR A 92 -17.95 -1.31 -5.71
C THR A 92 -16.98 -0.37 -5.01
N LEU A 93 -16.50 -0.77 -3.83
CA LEU A 93 -15.52 -0.02 -3.06
C LEU A 93 -14.09 -0.26 -3.52
N ASP A 94 -13.89 -1.27 -4.37
CA ASP A 94 -12.59 -1.75 -4.82
C ASP A 94 -11.66 -2.12 -3.65
N VAL A 95 -12.17 -2.91 -2.71
CA VAL A 95 -11.44 -3.34 -1.50
C VAL A 95 -11.46 -4.85 -1.37
N CYS A 96 -10.33 -5.42 -0.99
CA CYS A 96 -10.19 -6.81 -0.61
C CYS A 96 -9.38 -6.91 0.70
N ILE A 97 -9.88 -7.70 1.64
CA ILE A 97 -9.29 -7.93 2.95
C ILE A 97 -8.86 -9.38 3.05
N LEU A 98 -7.62 -9.59 3.48
CA LEU A 98 -7.01 -10.89 3.68
C LEU A 98 -6.74 -11.08 5.18
N TYR A 99 -7.15 -12.22 5.73
CA TYR A 99 -6.81 -12.64 7.08
C TYR A 99 -5.45 -13.36 7.07
N LEU A 100 -4.44 -12.72 7.65
CA LEU A 100 -3.02 -13.10 7.54
C LEU A 100 -2.44 -13.64 8.85
N GLN A 101 -3.27 -14.13 9.77
CA GLN A 101 -2.82 -14.59 11.09
C GLN A 101 -1.76 -15.72 11.02
N GLY A 102 -1.83 -16.56 9.99
CA GLY A 102 -0.86 -17.63 9.75
C GLY A 102 0.51 -17.18 9.25
N TYR A 103 0.70 -15.88 8.98
CA TYR A 103 1.90 -15.35 8.35
C TYR A 103 2.72 -14.45 9.31
N THR A 104 4.04 -14.60 9.25
CA THR A 104 5.00 -13.73 9.94
C THR A 104 5.47 -12.62 9.02
N GLU A 105 5.89 -11.49 9.61
CA GLU A 105 6.50 -10.36 8.89
C GLU A 105 7.63 -10.80 7.97
N SER A 106 8.50 -11.69 8.43
CA SER A 106 9.62 -12.22 7.65
C SER A 106 9.22 -13.09 6.46
N GLN A 107 8.06 -13.75 6.50
CA GLN A 107 7.57 -14.57 5.38
C GLN A 107 7.05 -13.68 4.25
N ILE A 108 6.34 -12.62 4.59
CA ILE A 108 5.72 -11.69 3.63
C ILE A 108 6.61 -10.48 3.32
N ALA A 109 7.79 -10.38 3.91
CA ALA A 109 8.78 -9.38 3.55
C ALA A 109 9.35 -9.66 2.15
N MET A 110 9.58 -8.61 1.38
CA MET A 110 10.40 -8.69 0.17
C MET A 110 11.88 -8.73 0.55
N ASN A 111 12.70 -9.36 -0.30
CA ASN A 111 14.15 -9.21 -0.19
C ASN A 111 14.53 -7.74 -0.44
N GLY A 112 15.15 -7.08 0.53
CA GLY A 112 15.52 -5.66 0.42
C GLY A 112 15.74 -4.99 1.78
N GLU A 113 15.85 -3.66 1.75
CA GLU A 113 16.15 -2.84 2.92
C GLU A 113 14.91 -2.32 3.65
N VAL A 114 13.72 -2.43 3.03
CA VAL A 114 12.47 -1.94 3.60
C VAL A 114 11.94 -2.94 4.63
N PRO A 115 11.84 -2.56 5.91
CA PRO A 115 11.20 -3.40 6.92
C PRO A 115 9.74 -3.70 6.54
N THR A 116 9.24 -4.88 6.87
CA THR A 116 7.82 -5.22 6.70
C THR A 116 7.24 -5.50 8.07
N LYS A 117 6.20 -4.74 8.45
CA LYS A 117 5.55 -4.83 9.75
C LYS A 117 4.05 -4.68 9.63
N PHE A 118 3.31 -5.18 10.61
CA PHE A 118 1.90 -4.87 10.75
C PHE A 118 1.72 -3.57 11.53
N PHE A 119 0.92 -2.64 11.00
CA PHE A 119 0.61 -1.40 11.70
C PHE A 119 -0.46 -1.65 12.77
N PRO A 120 -0.21 -1.35 14.06
CA PRO A 120 -1.21 -1.53 15.10
C PRO A 120 -2.33 -0.50 14.98
N VAL A 121 -3.53 -0.96 14.65
CA VAL A 121 -4.75 -0.15 14.61
C VAL A 121 -5.42 -0.21 15.99
N GLY A 122 -5.60 0.96 16.60
CA GLY A 122 -6.27 1.07 17.91
C GLY A 122 -7.77 0.74 17.84
N GLU A 123 -8.42 0.67 19.00
CA GLU A 123 -9.86 0.34 19.11
C GLU A 123 -10.77 1.30 18.32
N ARG A 124 -10.31 2.54 18.11
CA ARG A 124 -10.96 3.53 17.23
C ARG A 124 -10.20 3.60 15.90
N HIS A 125 -10.67 2.85 14.91
CA HIS A 125 -10.28 2.99 13.50
C HIS A 125 -10.85 4.27 12.88
N HIS A 126 -11.78 4.95 13.57
CA HIS A 126 -12.28 6.26 13.19
C HIS A 126 -11.19 7.32 13.42
N VAL A 127 -10.45 7.56 12.34
CA VAL A 127 -9.48 8.63 12.14
C VAL A 127 -9.95 9.94 12.77
N SER A 128 -9.01 10.73 13.32
CA SER A 128 -9.19 12.17 13.46
C SER A 128 -9.81 12.73 12.18
N ARG A 129 -10.84 13.57 12.26
CA ARG A 129 -11.53 14.09 11.06
C ARG A 129 -10.51 14.73 10.10
N LEU A 130 -10.16 14.02 9.04
CA LEU A 130 -9.28 14.50 7.98
C LEU A 130 -10.01 15.66 7.27
N VAL A 131 -9.31 16.75 7.03
CA VAL A 131 -9.87 17.91 6.33
C VAL A 131 -9.00 18.28 5.14
N VAL A 132 -9.59 18.99 4.19
CA VAL A 132 -8.85 19.56 3.06
C VAL A 132 -7.74 20.47 3.59
N GLY A 133 -6.53 20.32 3.04
CA GLY A 133 -5.31 21.00 3.47
C GLY A 133 -4.47 20.24 4.50
N ASP A 134 -4.96 19.12 5.04
CA ASP A 134 -4.12 18.21 5.83
C ASP A 134 -3.07 17.55 4.93
N PHE A 135 -2.01 16.99 5.55
CA PHE A 135 -0.95 16.28 4.85
C PHE A 135 -0.94 14.79 5.23
N VAL A 136 -0.78 13.95 4.21
CA VAL A 136 -0.72 12.50 4.36
C VAL A 136 0.58 11.93 3.81
N LEU A 137 0.89 10.73 4.28
CA LEU A 137 2.03 9.94 3.87
C LEU A 137 1.49 8.69 3.19
N PHE A 138 2.10 8.27 2.09
CA PHE A 138 1.73 7.02 1.44
C PHE A 138 2.95 6.32 0.84
N GLY A 139 2.79 5.06 0.49
CA GLY A 139 3.81 4.34 -0.26
C GLY A 139 3.32 3.02 -0.84
N GLY A 140 4.15 2.41 -1.68
CA GLY A 140 3.88 1.11 -2.27
C GLY A 140 4.91 0.74 -3.33
N TYR A 141 4.53 -0.19 -4.20
CA TYR A 141 5.44 -0.83 -5.16
C TYR A 141 4.98 -0.61 -6.62
N PRO A 142 5.49 0.42 -7.31
CA PRO A 142 5.21 0.63 -8.72
C PRO A 142 5.68 -0.56 -9.56
N GLY A 143 4.80 -1.07 -10.43
CA GLY A 143 5.12 -2.21 -11.30
C GLY A 143 6.19 -1.91 -12.35
N VAL A 144 6.36 -0.64 -12.70
CA VAL A 144 7.40 -0.17 -13.66
C VAL A 144 8.82 -0.31 -13.11
N TRP A 145 8.99 -0.36 -11.79
CA TRP A 145 10.29 -0.56 -11.13
C TRP A 145 10.51 -2.01 -10.69
N ARG A 146 9.75 -2.94 -11.27
CA ARG A 146 9.99 -4.36 -11.08
C ARG A 146 11.20 -4.80 -11.89
N VAL A 147 12.18 -5.38 -11.21
CA VAL A 147 13.37 -5.99 -11.82
C VAL A 147 13.30 -7.51 -11.65
N ARG A 148 13.38 -8.25 -12.74
CA ARG A 148 13.45 -9.72 -12.72
C ARG A 148 14.91 -10.15 -12.88
N PHE A 149 15.49 -10.72 -11.83
CA PHE A 149 16.85 -11.27 -11.86
C PHE A 149 16.87 -12.73 -12.34
N SER A 150 15.84 -13.51 -12.01
CA SER A 150 15.67 -14.90 -12.46
C SER A 150 14.19 -15.32 -12.48
N GLU A 151 13.91 -16.60 -12.78
CA GLU A 151 12.55 -17.18 -12.74
C GLU A 151 11.85 -16.96 -11.39
N LEU A 152 12.60 -17.12 -10.29
CA LEU A 152 12.10 -17.10 -8.92
C LEU A 152 12.56 -15.86 -8.13
N ASN A 153 13.36 -14.99 -8.75
CA ASN A 153 13.88 -13.80 -8.08
C ASN A 153 13.40 -12.55 -8.81
N ILE A 154 12.36 -11.94 -8.25
CA ILE A 154 11.80 -10.68 -8.68
C ILE A 154 12.00 -9.70 -7.53
N GLN A 155 12.57 -8.54 -7.84
CA GLN A 155 12.67 -7.42 -6.91
C GLN A 155 11.71 -6.33 -7.36
N PHE A 156 11.11 -5.66 -6.38
CA PHE A 156 10.29 -4.49 -6.59
C PHE A 156 10.95 -3.34 -5.85
N ASP A 157 11.13 -2.22 -6.54
CA ASP A 157 11.48 -0.98 -5.86
C ASP A 157 10.22 -0.29 -5.31
N THR A 158 10.43 0.71 -4.46
CA THR A 158 9.36 1.39 -3.73
C THR A 158 9.25 2.86 -4.07
N LEU A 159 8.01 3.35 -4.13
CA LEU A 159 7.70 4.79 -4.17
C LEU A 159 6.97 5.17 -2.90
N SER A 160 7.33 6.31 -2.31
CA SER A 160 6.64 6.85 -1.15
C SER A 160 6.67 8.37 -1.14
N SER A 161 5.69 8.95 -0.44
CA SER A 161 5.59 10.39 -0.19
C SER A 161 5.43 10.63 1.30
N GLY A 162 6.17 11.62 1.81
CA GLY A 162 6.15 12.03 3.22
C GLY A 162 5.25 13.22 3.52
N GLY A 163 4.52 13.75 2.53
CA GLY A 163 3.68 14.94 2.71
C GLY A 163 2.94 15.33 1.44
N SER A 164 1.84 14.62 1.16
CA SER A 164 0.91 14.97 0.07
C SER A 164 -0.31 15.68 0.64
N GLU A 165 -0.70 16.78 0.01
CA GLU A 165 -1.82 17.60 0.49
C GLU A 165 -3.16 16.96 0.12
N VAL A 166 -4.07 16.91 1.09
CA VAL A 166 -5.45 16.45 0.91
C VAL A 166 -6.24 17.52 0.19
N ALA A 167 -6.68 17.21 -1.03
CA ALA A 167 -7.43 18.12 -1.89
C ALA A 167 -8.95 17.93 -1.80
N ASP A 168 -9.42 16.75 -1.41
CA ASP A 168 -10.84 16.47 -1.20
C ASP A 168 -11.05 15.30 -0.21
N VAL A 169 -12.12 15.37 0.59
CA VAL A 169 -12.49 14.34 1.58
C VAL A 169 -14.01 14.13 1.55
N THR A 170 -14.40 12.89 1.34
CA THR A 170 -15.78 12.40 1.45
C THR A 170 -15.80 11.12 2.27
N ASP A 171 -16.99 10.63 2.65
CA ASP A 171 -17.12 9.37 3.39
C ASP A 171 -16.60 8.16 2.60
N MET A 172 -16.57 8.29 1.26
CA MET A 172 -16.20 7.21 0.36
C MET A 172 -14.82 7.39 -0.24
N ASN A 173 -14.32 8.61 -0.40
CA ASN A 173 -13.08 8.87 -1.15
C ASN A 173 -12.29 9.99 -0.48
N ILE A 174 -10.96 9.83 -0.49
CA ILE A 174 -10.01 10.91 -0.22
C ILE A 174 -9.17 11.10 -1.48
N ARG A 175 -8.94 12.35 -1.88
CA ARG A 175 -8.05 12.70 -3.00
C ARG A 175 -6.89 13.52 -2.47
N CYS A 176 -5.68 13.12 -2.83
CA CYS A 176 -4.48 13.90 -2.56
C CYS A 176 -3.81 14.31 -3.87
N GLU A 177 -3.26 15.51 -3.91
CA GLU A 177 -2.46 16.01 -5.03
C GLU A 177 -0.98 15.72 -4.75
N LEU A 178 -0.28 15.17 -5.74
CA LEU A 178 1.15 14.89 -5.64
C LEU A 178 1.98 16.16 -5.84
N LYS A 179 1.54 17.07 -6.73
CA LYS A 179 2.24 18.33 -7.07
C LYS A 179 3.74 18.07 -7.30
N LEU A 180 4.06 17.17 -8.22
CA LEU A 180 5.44 16.70 -8.41
C LEU A 180 6.42 17.82 -8.74
N ASP A 181 5.95 18.89 -9.39
CA ASP A 181 6.71 20.11 -9.68
C ASP A 181 7.13 20.89 -8.42
N GLN A 182 6.47 20.65 -7.29
CA GLN A 182 6.71 21.28 -5.99
C GLN A 182 7.37 20.33 -4.99
N CYS A 183 7.62 19.08 -5.40
CA CYS A 183 8.19 18.04 -4.54
C CYS A 183 9.72 18.02 -4.56
N THR A 184 10.32 17.66 -3.43
CA THR A 184 11.73 17.24 -3.39
C THR A 184 11.80 15.73 -3.62
N THR A 185 12.36 15.31 -4.75
CA THR A 185 12.51 13.89 -5.08
C THR A 185 13.86 13.36 -4.62
N ILE A 186 13.85 12.22 -3.92
CA ILE A 186 15.04 11.48 -3.53
C ILE A 186 14.95 10.10 -4.18
N SER A 187 15.98 9.70 -4.91
CA SER A 187 16.07 8.39 -5.57
C SER A 187 17.35 7.69 -5.12
N GLU A 188 17.21 6.60 -4.36
CA GLU A 188 18.35 5.82 -3.86
C GLU A 188 18.93 4.91 -4.94
N HIS A 189 18.10 4.47 -5.90
CA HIS A 189 18.50 3.60 -7.02
C HIS A 189 18.58 4.32 -8.38
N GLY A 190 18.41 5.65 -8.39
CA GLY A 190 18.56 6.48 -9.60
C GLY A 190 17.42 6.35 -10.60
N HIS A 191 16.25 5.88 -10.17
CA HIS A 191 15.02 5.91 -10.96
C HIS A 191 14.50 7.33 -11.10
N ASP A 192 14.10 7.68 -12.33
CA ASP A 192 13.23 8.83 -12.60
C ASP A 192 11.83 8.56 -12.04
N PHE A 193 11.12 9.64 -11.69
CA PHE A 193 9.72 9.52 -11.26
C PHE A 193 8.89 8.89 -12.39
N PRO A 194 8.06 7.86 -12.11
CA PRO A 194 7.42 7.13 -13.19
C PRO A 194 6.16 7.84 -13.69
N ASP A 195 5.99 7.88 -15.02
CA ASP A 195 4.76 8.39 -15.64
C ASP A 195 3.51 7.55 -15.30
N ASN A 196 3.72 6.31 -14.84
CA ASN A 196 2.67 5.38 -14.46
C ASN A 196 2.93 4.81 -13.05
N LEU A 197 2.04 5.15 -12.13
CA LEU A 197 2.06 4.68 -10.74
C LEU A 197 1.31 3.35 -10.51
N GLY A 198 0.95 2.64 -11.59
CA GLY A 198 0.36 1.32 -11.51
C GLY A 198 1.19 0.38 -10.63
N GLY A 199 0.53 -0.34 -9.73
CA GLY A 199 1.17 -1.16 -8.69
C GLY A 199 1.10 -0.54 -7.28
N LEU A 200 0.86 0.78 -7.16
CA LEU A 200 0.59 1.41 -5.85
C LEU A 200 -0.77 1.06 -5.24
N SER A 201 -1.70 0.53 -6.05
CA SER A 201 -3.01 0.02 -5.62
C SER A 201 -2.88 -0.88 -4.38
N GLY A 202 -3.55 -0.53 -3.29
CA GLY A 202 -3.51 -1.20 -1.98
C GLY A 202 -2.43 -0.67 -1.04
N GLY A 203 -1.65 0.32 -1.46
CA GLY A 203 -0.63 0.99 -0.66
C GLY A 203 -1.22 1.79 0.50
N PRO A 204 -0.57 1.80 1.68
CA PRO A 204 -1.14 2.43 2.86
C PRO A 204 -1.06 3.93 2.76
N VAL A 205 -2.05 4.59 3.36
CA VAL A 205 -2.03 6.03 3.58
C VAL A 205 -2.19 6.32 5.07
N PHE A 206 -1.33 7.20 5.58
CA PHE A 206 -1.31 7.64 6.96
C PHE A 206 -1.51 9.14 7.05
N HIS A 207 -2.30 9.60 8.02
CA HIS A 207 -2.33 10.99 8.45
C HIS A 207 -1.27 11.18 9.55
N HIS A 208 -0.43 12.21 9.42
CA HIS A 208 0.53 12.60 10.46
C HIS A 208 0.06 13.88 11.13
N SER A 209 -0.04 13.83 12.45
CA SER A 209 -0.37 14.98 13.28
C SER A 209 0.55 15.03 14.50
N LEU A 210 0.54 16.17 15.19
CA LEU A 210 1.19 16.32 16.48
C LEU A 210 0.13 16.34 17.58
N THR A 211 0.37 15.60 18.66
CA THR A 211 -0.39 15.76 19.90
C THR A 211 -0.13 17.14 20.53
N ASP A 212 -0.97 17.53 21.50
CA ASP A 212 -0.83 18.82 22.21
C ASP A 212 0.54 19.02 22.89
N ILE A 213 1.24 17.91 23.20
CA ILE A 213 2.59 17.92 23.79
C ILE A 213 3.71 17.72 22.75
N GLY A 214 3.39 17.78 21.46
CA GLY A 214 4.37 17.75 20.36
C GLY A 214 4.84 16.34 19.94
N ILE A 215 4.19 15.27 20.40
CA ILE A 215 4.53 13.90 19.95
C ILE A 215 3.86 13.63 18.60
N SER A 216 4.61 13.08 17.65
CA SER A 216 4.09 12.63 16.35
C SER A 216 3.13 11.46 16.52
N LYS A 217 1.95 11.60 15.92
CA LYS A 217 0.90 10.58 15.84
C LYS A 217 0.69 10.23 14.36
N PHE A 218 0.67 8.94 14.08
CA PHE A 218 0.34 8.41 12.76
C PHE A 218 -0.94 7.62 12.86
N GLU A 219 -1.85 7.85 11.91
CA GLU A 219 -3.14 7.16 11.86
C GLU A 219 -3.33 6.59 10.46
N PHE A 220 -3.63 5.30 10.38
CA PHE A 220 -4.02 4.69 9.10
C PHE A 220 -5.37 5.28 8.67
N ILE A 221 -5.42 5.84 7.46
CA ILE A 221 -6.62 6.52 6.95
C ILE A 221 -7.26 5.83 5.75
N GLY A 222 -6.58 4.86 5.14
CA GLY A 222 -7.08 4.18 3.96
C GLY A 222 -5.99 3.61 3.08
N VAL A 223 -6.40 3.02 1.96
CA VAL A 223 -5.50 2.47 0.94
C VAL A 223 -5.66 3.21 -0.38
N ILE A 224 -4.57 3.38 -1.12
CA ILE A 224 -4.62 3.87 -2.50
C ILE A 224 -5.43 2.88 -3.33
N TYR A 225 -6.36 3.34 -4.16
CA TYR A 225 -7.06 2.46 -5.12
C TYR A 225 -6.85 2.89 -6.58
N GLU A 226 -6.55 4.17 -6.82
CA GLU A 226 -6.36 4.69 -8.16
C GLU A 226 -5.36 5.85 -8.17
N HIS A 227 -4.62 5.97 -9.26
CA HIS A 227 -3.84 7.16 -9.59
C HIS A 227 -4.43 7.76 -10.86
N ILE A 228 -4.66 9.09 -10.87
CA ILE A 228 -5.14 9.82 -12.03
C ILE A 228 -4.00 10.71 -12.57
N PRO A 229 -3.25 10.26 -13.60
CA PRO A 229 -2.12 11.01 -14.13
C PRO A 229 -2.47 12.42 -14.61
N LEU A 230 -3.68 12.60 -15.18
CA LEU A 230 -4.13 13.89 -15.71
C LEU A 230 -4.20 14.99 -14.65
N PHE A 231 -4.45 14.61 -13.39
CA PHE A 231 -4.57 15.54 -12.26
C PHE A 231 -3.44 15.39 -11.25
N ASP A 232 -2.41 14.60 -11.57
CA ASP A 232 -1.29 14.31 -10.66
C ASP A 232 -1.80 13.96 -9.25
N SER A 233 -2.80 13.07 -9.19
CA SER A 233 -3.59 12.83 -7.98
C SER A 233 -3.66 11.34 -7.65
N VAL A 234 -3.62 11.02 -6.37
CA VAL A 234 -3.91 9.68 -5.84
C VAL A 234 -5.26 9.67 -5.15
N LEU A 235 -6.05 8.64 -5.44
CA LEU A 235 -7.34 8.39 -4.81
C LEU A 235 -7.21 7.27 -3.79
N ILE A 236 -7.86 7.48 -2.66
CA ILE A 236 -7.72 6.67 -1.46
C ILE A 236 -9.11 6.24 -1.02
N ARG A 237 -9.26 4.95 -0.72
CA ARG A 237 -10.46 4.41 -0.08
C ARG A 237 -10.30 4.57 1.42
N PRO A 238 -11.15 5.38 2.09
CA PRO A 238 -11.03 5.66 3.51
C PRO A 238 -11.17 4.40 4.35
N ALA A 239 -10.44 4.31 5.47
CA ALA A 239 -10.58 3.25 6.45
C ALA A 239 -11.97 3.25 7.13
N SER A 240 -12.75 4.33 7.00
CA SER A 240 -14.13 4.42 7.48
C SER A 240 -15.11 3.49 6.75
N VAL A 241 -14.69 2.87 5.64
CA VAL A 241 -15.48 1.80 5.00
C VAL A 241 -15.35 0.46 5.73
N LEU A 242 -14.54 0.39 6.79
CA LEU A 242 -14.35 -0.79 7.63
C LEU A 242 -15.09 -0.61 8.96
N ASP A 243 -15.73 -1.68 9.42
CA ASP A 243 -16.37 -1.72 10.73
C ASP A 243 -15.39 -2.08 11.87
N GLU A 244 -15.92 -2.18 13.08
CA GLU A 244 -15.17 -2.51 14.30
C GLU A 244 -14.63 -3.94 14.40
N ASN A 245 -14.84 -4.74 13.37
CA ASN A 245 -14.37 -6.12 13.24
C ASN A 245 -13.67 -6.33 11.89
N MET A 246 -13.23 -5.25 11.23
CA MET A 246 -12.56 -5.26 9.93
C MET A 246 -13.43 -5.76 8.75
N TRP A 247 -14.75 -5.82 8.89
CA TRP A 247 -15.66 -6.09 7.76
C TRP A 247 -15.87 -4.85 6.92
N ILE A 248 -16.15 -5.03 5.64
CA ILE A 248 -16.51 -3.94 4.74
C ILE A 248 -17.98 -3.54 5.00
N ILE A 249 -18.21 -2.25 5.23
CA ILE A 249 -19.54 -1.65 5.37
C ILE A 249 -20.15 -1.45 3.97
N ARG A 250 -21.31 -2.05 3.73
CA ARG A 250 -22.03 -2.06 2.44
C ARG A 250 -23.36 -1.33 2.50
#